data_AF-A0A661SAG9-F1
#
_entry.id   AF-A0A661SAG9-F1
#
_cell.length_a   1.000
_cell.length_b   1.000
_cell.length_c   1.000
_cell.angle_alpha   90.00
_cell.angle_beta   90.00
_cell.angle_gamma   90.00
#
_symmetry.space_group_name_H-M   'P 1'
#
loop_
_entity.id
_entity.type
_entity.pdbx_description
1 polymer ?
#
loop_
_entity_poly.entity_id
_entity_poly.type
_entity_poly.pdbx_seq_one_letter_code
_entity_poly.pdbx_strand_id
1 'polypeptide(L)'
;MDSGIILRCAASFVAGAACQYVVSSLIWPNRHKTYTWWFSLRNHRKLGEPCKSDIVLDRDGYSLGFSKKRKCALWVSYIISKGSVGVDVDRGIRFYADPDVPEECSVSPENFTNSGYYKCHLAPSATIDFSVTSNSQTLA
;
A
#
# COMPACT_ATOMS: atom_id res chain seq x y z
N MET A 1 34.03 -25.24 -29.74
CA MET A 1 33.47 -25.01 -28.39
C MET A 1 33.56 -26.32 -27.64
N ASP A 2 34.21 -26.34 -26.49
CA ASP A 2 34.46 -27.58 -25.72
C ASP A 2 33.15 -28.06 -25.07
N SER A 3 32.72 -29.28 -25.42
CA SER A 3 31.48 -29.88 -24.92
C SER A 3 31.50 -30.06 -23.39
N GLY A 4 32.68 -30.22 -22.80
CA GLY A 4 32.85 -30.27 -21.35
C GLY A 4 32.55 -28.93 -20.65
N ILE A 5 32.84 -27.81 -21.31
CA ILE A 5 32.53 -26.47 -20.78
C ILE A 5 31.02 -26.24 -20.83
N ILE A 6 30.38 -26.58 -21.96
CA ILE A 6 28.93 -26.43 -22.12
C ILE A 6 28.18 -27.24 -21.06
N LEU A 7 28.59 -28.48 -20.80
CA LEU A 7 27.97 -29.35 -19.80
C LEU A 7 28.10 -28.79 -18.38
N ARG A 8 29.27 -28.28 -18.01
CA ARG A 8 29.50 -27.66 -16.68
C ARG A 8 28.65 -26.42 -16.50
N CYS A 9 28.58 -25.56 -17.52
CA CYS A 9 27.72 -24.37 -17.50
C CYS A 9 26.25 -24.77 -17.32
N ALA A 10 25.74 -25.73 -18.09
CA ALA A 10 24.37 -26.20 -17.96
C ALA A 10 24.07 -26.78 -16.57
N ALA A 11 24.96 -27.65 -16.05
CA ALA A 11 24.80 -28.24 -14.71
C ALA A 11 24.80 -27.16 -13.61
N SER A 12 25.69 -26.16 -13.69
CA SER A 12 25.74 -25.06 -12.73
C SER A 12 24.49 -24.18 -12.77
N PHE A 13 23.92 -23.93 -13.95
CA PHE A 13 22.67 -23.18 -14.10
C PHE A 13 21.49 -23.94 -13.45
N VAL A 14 21.36 -25.24 -13.71
CA VAL A 14 20.30 -26.07 -13.13
C VAL A 14 20.43 -26.13 -11.60
N ALA A 15 21.63 -26.34 -11.08
CA ALA A 15 21.88 -26.33 -9.64
C ALA A 15 21.53 -24.97 -9.00
N GLY A 16 21.89 -23.87 -9.66
CA GLY A 16 21.53 -22.51 -9.23
C GLY A 16 20.02 -22.28 -9.21
N ALA A 17 19.31 -22.68 -10.26
CA ALA A 17 17.85 -22.57 -10.34
C ALA A 17 17.14 -23.41 -9.26
N ALA A 18 17.61 -24.64 -9.02
CA ALA A 18 17.09 -25.50 -7.97
C ALA A 18 17.33 -24.92 -6.57
N CYS A 19 18.53 -24.39 -6.31
CA CYS A 19 18.85 -23.71 -5.06
C CYS A 19 17.94 -22.48 -4.84
N GLN A 20 17.80 -21.64 -5.86
CA GLN A 20 16.90 -20.47 -5.81
C GLN A 20 15.44 -20.88 -5.54
N TYR A 21 14.98 -21.98 -6.15
CA TYR A 21 13.64 -22.51 -5.90
C TYR A 21 13.48 -22.95 -4.44
N VAL A 22 14.40 -23.76 -3.91
CA VAL A 22 14.37 -24.21 -2.50
C VAL A 22 14.39 -23.02 -1.54
N VAL A 23 15.28 -22.05 -1.77
CA VAL A 23 15.38 -20.84 -0.93
C VAL A 23 14.08 -20.05 -0.96
N SER A 24 13.54 -19.79 -2.15
CA SER A 24 12.35 -18.94 -2.30
C SER A 24 11.02 -19.62 -1.94
N SER A 25 10.96 -20.94 -1.89
CA SER A 25 9.72 -21.68 -1.59
C SER A 25 9.69 -22.27 -0.18
N LEU A 26 10.81 -22.80 0.30
CA LEU A 26 10.86 -23.53 1.58
C LEU A 26 11.50 -22.71 2.69
N ILE A 27 12.63 -22.06 2.40
CA ILE A 27 13.42 -21.35 3.43
C ILE A 27 12.85 -19.95 3.68
N TRP A 28 12.50 -19.21 2.63
CA TRP A 28 12.06 -17.82 2.72
C TRP A 28 10.89 -17.48 1.78
N PRO A 29 9.71 -18.13 1.97
CA PRO A 29 8.54 -17.92 1.12
C PRO A 29 7.97 -16.49 1.17
N ASN A 30 8.02 -15.84 2.34
CA ASN A 30 7.40 -14.53 2.58
C ASN A 30 8.39 -13.36 2.56
N ARG A 31 9.36 -13.38 1.62
CA ARG A 31 10.45 -12.38 1.64
C ARG A 31 10.02 -10.94 1.52
N HIS A 32 8.92 -10.70 0.84
CA HIS A 32 8.35 -9.37 0.70
C HIS A 32 7.95 -8.74 2.05
N LYS A 33 7.70 -9.54 3.08
CA LYS A 33 7.37 -9.05 4.43
C LYS A 33 8.57 -8.45 5.18
N THR A 34 9.82 -8.69 4.75
CA THR A 34 11.01 -8.21 5.48
C THR A 34 11.54 -6.86 5.00
N TYR A 35 11.00 -6.32 3.91
CA TYR A 35 11.37 -5.01 3.37
C TYR A 35 10.16 -4.13 3.07
N THR A 36 9.09 -4.28 3.86
CA THR A 36 7.84 -3.54 3.66
C THR A 36 7.98 -2.03 3.83
N TRP A 37 8.94 -1.59 4.65
CA TRP A 37 9.27 -0.17 4.86
C TRP A 37 9.58 0.57 3.56
N TRP A 38 10.10 -0.10 2.54
CA TRP A 38 10.38 0.56 1.25
C TRP A 38 9.09 1.00 0.55
N PHE A 39 7.96 0.35 0.83
CA PHE A 39 6.69 0.70 0.20
C PHE A 39 6.15 2.07 0.65
N SER A 40 6.50 2.53 1.86
CA SER A 40 6.13 3.88 2.32
C SER A 40 6.91 5.01 1.67
N LEU A 41 8.01 4.69 0.97
CA LEU A 41 8.82 5.67 0.25
C LEU A 41 8.33 5.92 -1.18
N ARG A 42 7.19 5.34 -1.56
CA ARG A 42 6.64 5.45 -2.91
C ARG A 42 6.05 6.83 -3.15
N ASN A 43 6.37 7.42 -4.30
CA ASN A 43 5.69 8.62 -4.76
C ASN A 43 4.33 8.26 -5.39
N HIS A 44 3.26 8.32 -4.60
CA HIS A 44 1.89 8.04 -5.06
C HIS A 44 1.32 9.13 -5.99
N ARG A 45 1.97 10.29 -6.06
CA ARG A 45 1.66 11.39 -6.98
C ARG A 45 2.53 11.38 -8.25
N LYS A 46 3.22 10.27 -8.55
CA LYS A 46 4.08 10.15 -9.74
C LYS A 46 3.36 10.50 -11.06
N LEU A 47 2.06 10.24 -11.16
CA LEU A 47 1.26 10.55 -12.35
C LEU A 47 0.63 11.95 -12.31
N GLY A 48 0.99 12.76 -11.30
CA GLY A 48 0.43 14.09 -11.06
C GLY A 48 -0.86 14.07 -10.23
N GLU A 49 -1.45 15.25 -10.10
CA GLU A 49 -2.73 15.46 -9.42
C GLU A 49 -3.85 15.59 -10.46
N PRO A 50 -4.90 14.74 -10.41
CA PRO A 50 -5.97 14.77 -11.40
C PRO A 50 -6.72 16.11 -11.48
N CYS A 51 -6.84 16.81 -10.36
CA CYS A 51 -7.46 18.13 -10.28
C CYS A 51 -6.92 18.92 -9.08
N LYS A 52 -7.12 20.25 -9.11
CA LYS A 52 -6.75 21.14 -8.00
C LYS A 52 -7.58 20.81 -6.75
N SER A 53 -6.91 20.54 -5.64
CA SER A 53 -7.50 20.37 -4.32
C SER A 53 -7.11 21.51 -3.37
N ASP A 54 -7.83 21.63 -2.25
CA ASP A 54 -7.56 22.65 -1.22
C ASP A 54 -6.42 22.23 -0.30
N ILE A 55 -6.30 20.93 -0.03
CA ILE A 55 -5.23 20.31 0.76
C ILE A 55 -4.73 19.09 -0.02
N VAL A 56 -3.43 18.84 0.01
CA VAL A 56 -2.82 17.60 -0.49
C VAL A 56 -2.13 16.93 0.69
N LEU A 57 -2.43 15.66 0.92
CA LEU A 57 -1.86 14.87 2.00
C LEU A 57 -1.17 13.64 1.42
N ASP A 58 0.05 13.39 1.89
CA ASP A 58 0.85 12.23 1.53
C ASP A 58 0.91 11.27 2.73
N ARG A 59 0.29 10.09 2.57
CA ARG A 59 0.28 8.99 3.54
C ARG A 59 1.27 7.92 3.11
N ASP A 60 1.56 6.98 4.00
CA ASP A 60 2.53 5.92 3.72
C ASP A 60 2.08 5.04 2.53
N GLY A 61 0.78 4.81 2.38
CA GLY A 61 0.24 3.92 1.34
C GLY A 61 -0.43 4.60 0.15
N TYR A 62 -0.71 5.90 0.26
CA TYR A 62 -1.49 6.63 -0.72
C TYR A 62 -1.30 8.14 -0.56
N SER A 63 -1.66 8.90 -1.59
CA SER A 63 -1.82 10.36 -1.48
C SER A 63 -3.26 10.72 -1.79
N LEU A 64 -3.73 11.83 -1.23
CA LEU A 64 -5.07 12.35 -1.52
C LEU A 64 -5.07 13.86 -1.73
N GLY A 65 -6.04 14.33 -2.51
CA GLY A 65 -6.38 15.74 -2.62
C GLY A 65 -7.75 15.99 -2.01
N PHE A 66 -7.82 16.80 -0.95
CA PHE A 66 -9.03 17.06 -0.18
C PHE A 66 -9.71 18.37 -0.56
N SER A 67 -11.04 18.40 -0.59
CA SER A 67 -11.83 19.63 -0.74
C SER A 67 -12.47 20.03 0.58
N LYS A 68 -12.12 21.22 1.08
CA LYS A 68 -12.70 21.80 2.30
C LYS A 68 -14.20 22.03 2.15
N LYS A 69 -14.63 22.44 0.96
CA LYS A 69 -16.05 22.70 0.64
C LYS A 69 -16.89 21.42 0.67
N ARG A 70 -16.38 20.31 0.12
CA ARG A 70 -17.11 19.03 0.03
C ARG A 70 -16.86 18.12 1.23
N LYS A 71 -15.87 18.46 2.06
CA LYS A 71 -15.40 17.65 3.19
C LYS A 71 -15.07 16.22 2.79
N CYS A 72 -14.48 16.04 1.61
CA CYS A 72 -14.09 14.73 1.09
C CYS A 72 -12.90 14.85 0.12
N ALA A 73 -12.24 13.73 -0.13
CA ALA A 73 -11.21 13.65 -1.15
C ALA A 73 -11.83 13.80 -2.55
N LEU A 74 -11.21 14.65 -3.38
CA LEU A 74 -11.48 14.76 -4.81
C LEU A 74 -10.78 13.66 -5.59
N TRP A 75 -9.61 13.24 -5.10
CA TRP A 75 -8.84 12.15 -5.67
C TRP A 75 -8.04 11.44 -4.57
N VAL A 76 -7.78 10.15 -4.79
CA VAL A 76 -6.89 9.31 -4.01
C VAL A 76 -6.06 8.50 -4.99
N SER A 77 -4.75 8.45 -4.78
CA SER A 77 -3.80 7.76 -5.64
C SER A 77 -2.91 6.85 -4.80
N TYR A 78 -2.68 5.61 -5.24
CA TYR A 78 -1.84 4.64 -4.56
C TYR A 78 -1.17 3.70 -5.56
N ILE A 79 -0.11 3.02 -5.12
CA ILE A 79 0.66 2.10 -5.96
C ILE A 79 0.55 0.70 -5.39
N ILE A 80 -0.01 -0.22 -6.18
CA ILE A 80 -0.16 -1.63 -5.82
C ILE A 80 0.89 -2.45 -6.55
N SER A 81 1.49 -3.40 -5.84
CA SER A 81 2.37 -4.41 -6.40
C SER A 81 2.14 -5.73 -5.69
N LYS A 82 2.49 -6.86 -6.34
CA LYS A 82 2.40 -8.19 -5.72
C LYS A 82 3.09 -8.28 -4.35
N GLY A 83 4.19 -7.55 -4.15
CA GLY A 83 4.93 -7.58 -2.88
C GLY A 83 4.40 -6.65 -1.79
N SER A 84 3.57 -5.65 -2.15
CA SER A 84 3.01 -4.69 -1.19
C SER A 84 1.62 -5.08 -0.68
N VAL A 85 1.12 -6.24 -1.12
CA VAL A 85 -0.14 -6.84 -0.68
C VAL A 85 0.15 -8.23 -0.12
N GLY A 86 -0.65 -8.69 0.85
CA GLY A 86 -0.48 -10.01 1.46
C GLY A 86 0.58 -10.06 2.56
N VAL A 87 0.98 -8.88 3.07
CA VAL A 87 1.72 -8.79 4.33
C VAL A 87 0.81 -9.17 5.50
N ASP A 88 -0.50 -8.96 5.33
CA ASP A 88 -1.59 -9.41 6.20
C ASP A 88 -1.50 -8.76 7.59
N VAL A 89 -1.31 -7.44 7.60
CA VAL A 89 -1.47 -6.65 8.83
C VAL A 89 -2.96 -6.54 9.14
N ASP A 90 -3.33 -6.86 10.38
CA ASP A 90 -4.70 -6.77 10.85
C ASP A 90 -5.31 -5.40 10.58
N ARG A 91 -6.52 -5.42 10.01
CA ARG A 91 -7.27 -4.21 9.72
C ARG A 91 -7.69 -3.52 11.03
N GLY A 92 -7.36 -2.24 11.14
CA GLY A 92 -7.91 -1.39 12.19
C GLY A 92 -9.44 -1.32 12.14
N ILE A 93 -10.10 -1.33 13.29
CA ILE A 93 -11.57 -1.45 13.38
C ILE A 93 -12.25 -0.08 13.47
N ARG A 94 -11.51 0.98 13.84
CA ARG A 94 -12.09 2.29 14.20
C ARG A 94 -11.70 3.35 13.18
N PHE A 95 -12.72 3.89 12.51
CA PHE A 95 -12.60 5.15 11.78
C PHE A 95 -12.38 6.29 12.77
N TYR A 96 -11.63 7.31 12.36
CA TYR A 96 -11.34 8.50 13.16
C TYR A 96 -11.35 9.74 12.26
N ALA A 97 -11.50 10.91 12.86
CA ALA A 97 -11.37 12.16 12.13
C ALA A 97 -9.90 12.42 11.79
N ASP A 98 -9.60 12.73 10.53
CA ASP A 98 -8.25 12.99 10.08
C ASP A 98 -7.59 14.17 10.86
N PRO A 99 -6.49 13.93 11.61
CA PRO A 99 -5.83 14.96 12.41
C PRO A 99 -5.08 16.01 11.56
N ASP A 100 -4.77 15.69 10.30
CA ASP A 100 -4.07 16.60 9.38
C ASP A 100 -5.05 17.52 8.61
N VAL A 101 -6.36 17.33 8.80
CA VAL A 101 -7.41 18.17 8.22
C VAL A 101 -7.90 19.18 9.26
N PRO A 102 -7.97 20.49 8.94
CA PRO A 102 -8.48 21.51 9.87
C PRO A 102 -9.88 21.18 10.40
N GLU A 103 -10.09 21.44 11.69
CA GLU A 103 -11.30 21.06 12.43
C GLU A 103 -12.59 21.56 11.76
N GLU A 104 -12.57 22.75 11.14
CA GLU A 104 -13.75 23.34 10.51
C GLU A 104 -14.24 22.52 9.30
N CYS A 105 -13.34 21.77 8.67
CA CYS A 105 -13.62 20.94 7.50
C CYS A 105 -13.42 19.43 7.74
N SER A 106 -13.05 19.03 8.95
CA SER A 106 -12.92 17.63 9.33
C SER A 106 -14.30 16.94 9.39
N VAL A 107 -14.31 15.61 9.20
CA VAL A 107 -15.52 14.78 9.20
C VAL A 107 -15.40 13.71 10.27
N SER A 108 -16.30 13.79 11.25
CA SER A 108 -16.35 12.81 12.33
C SER A 108 -17.07 11.53 11.88
N PRO A 109 -16.62 10.33 12.30
CA PRO A 109 -17.31 9.07 12.01
C PRO A 109 -18.78 9.04 12.44
N GLU A 110 -19.16 9.83 13.45
CA GLU A 110 -20.51 9.96 13.98
C GLU A 110 -21.47 10.60 12.98
N ASN A 111 -20.96 11.41 12.03
CA ASN A 111 -21.78 12.01 10.97
C ASN A 111 -22.44 10.96 10.06
N PHE A 112 -21.90 9.74 10.04
CA PHE A 112 -22.44 8.63 9.26
C PHE A 112 -23.41 7.76 10.07
N THR A 113 -23.47 7.90 11.40
CA THR A 113 -24.37 7.13 12.25
C THR A 113 -25.83 7.46 11.93
N ASN A 114 -26.64 6.44 11.63
CA ASN A 114 -28.05 6.59 11.22
C ASN A 114 -28.29 7.49 9.99
N SER A 115 -27.27 7.75 9.19
CA SER A 115 -27.38 8.57 7.98
C SER A 115 -27.93 7.81 6.77
N GLY A 116 -27.90 6.48 6.80
CA GLY A 116 -28.14 5.62 5.64
C GLY A 116 -26.91 5.40 4.75
N TYR A 117 -25.77 6.04 5.06
CA TYR A 117 -24.51 5.92 4.33
C TYR A 117 -23.42 5.18 5.12
N TYR A 118 -22.56 4.47 4.40
CA TYR A 118 -21.41 3.76 4.97
C TYR A 118 -20.14 4.60 4.94
N LYS A 119 -19.25 4.35 5.91
CA LYS A 119 -17.87 4.86 5.93
C LYS A 119 -17.01 4.01 5.01
N CYS A 120 -16.89 4.43 3.75
CA CYS A 120 -16.21 3.68 2.71
C CYS A 120 -14.75 4.14 2.54
N HIS A 121 -13.86 3.16 2.29
CA HIS A 121 -12.44 3.40 1.99
C HIS A 121 -12.29 3.86 0.55
N LEU A 122 -11.44 4.86 0.30
CA LEU A 122 -10.98 5.20 -1.06
C LEU A 122 -9.65 4.51 -1.39
N ALA A 123 -8.74 4.42 -0.42
CA ALA A 123 -7.60 3.52 -0.45
C ALA A 123 -7.96 2.26 0.36
N PRO A 124 -8.15 1.08 -0.26
CA PRO A 124 -8.63 -0.10 0.46
C PRO A 124 -7.60 -0.60 1.49
N SER A 125 -8.02 -0.78 2.75
CA SER A 125 -7.19 -1.34 3.82
C SER A 125 -6.49 -2.66 3.42
N ALA A 126 -7.20 -3.57 2.74
CA ALA A 126 -6.63 -4.85 2.28
C ALA A 126 -5.50 -4.72 1.24
N THR A 127 -5.34 -3.54 0.65
CA THR A 127 -4.29 -3.24 -0.32
C THR A 127 -3.16 -2.40 0.27
N ILE A 128 -3.42 -1.74 1.40
CA ILE A 128 -2.47 -0.93 2.16
C ILE A 128 -2.18 -1.67 3.48
N ASP A 129 -1.68 -2.90 3.38
CA ASP A 129 -1.50 -3.82 4.52
C ASP A 129 -0.01 -4.05 4.86
N PHE A 130 0.91 -3.28 4.28
CA PHE A 130 2.35 -3.50 4.46
C PHE A 130 2.92 -2.97 5.77
N SER A 131 2.17 -2.13 6.50
CA SER A 131 2.48 -1.69 7.86
C SER A 131 1.19 -1.33 8.62
N VAL A 132 1.25 -1.37 9.96
CA VAL A 132 0.12 -0.95 10.83
C VAL A 132 -0.22 0.51 10.58
N THR A 133 0.79 1.37 10.46
CA THR A 133 0.61 2.81 10.20
C THR A 133 -0.12 3.05 8.88
N SER A 134 0.39 2.47 7.79
CA SER A 134 -0.21 2.64 6.46
C SER A 134 -1.66 2.14 6.42
N ASN A 135 -1.95 1.03 7.09
CA ASN A 135 -3.30 0.48 7.15
C ASN A 135 -4.24 1.37 7.98
N SER A 136 -3.76 1.83 9.15
CA SER A 136 -4.52 2.72 10.02
C SER A 136 -4.86 4.05 9.34
N GLN A 137 -3.96 4.58 8.50
CA GLN A 137 -4.20 5.79 7.71
C GLN A 137 -5.37 5.65 6.72
N THR A 138 -5.82 4.44 6.35
CA THR A 138 -6.98 4.27 5.47
C THR A 138 -8.33 4.40 6.20
N LEU A 139 -8.30 4.58 7.52
CA LEU A 139 -9.49 4.75 8.38
C LEU A 139 -9.72 6.21 8.80
N ALA A 140 -8.87 7.13 8.32
CA ALA A 140 -9.04 8.57 8.48
C ALA A 140 -10.21 9.12 7.65
#